data_AF-A0A9P5MFY8-F1
#
_entry.id   AF-A0A9P5MFY8-F1
#
_cell.length_a   1.000
_cell.length_b   1.000
_cell.length_c   1.000
_cell.angle_alpha   90.00
_cell.angle_beta   90.00
_cell.angle_gamma   90.00
#
_symmetry.space_group_name_H-M   'P 1'
#
loop_
_entity.id
_entity.type
_entity.pdbx_description
1 polymer ?
#
loop_
_entity_poly.entity_id
_entity_poly.type
_entity_poly.pdbx_seq_one_letter_code
_entity_poly.pdbx_strand_id
1 'polypeptide(L)'
;DYRGGVLLDLLTRPQHPVTDYHTGITGLRAEHFNQPGTSSFEALRRSAAMFLADRIIVGFELWLSLTLLRLSHPTKMTRDLSTYMVFRPDQLNSPPVTLPGLVRTYLRREIRGSFMNPVEDGRAAIDLFRCCEVQWEETISQNLWPSYLPPDQYAQCFT
;
A
#
# COMPACT_ATOMS: atom_id res chain seq x y z
N ASP A 1 -0.68 -2.59 12.66
CA ASP A 1 0.53 -3.19 13.25
C ASP A 1 0.78 -4.52 12.56
N TYR A 2 1.83 -5.24 12.95
CA TYR A 2 2.12 -6.55 12.37
C TYR A 2 0.98 -7.56 12.53
N ARG A 3 0.09 -7.40 13.53
CA ARG A 3 -1.05 -8.31 13.80
C ARG A 3 -2.35 -7.93 13.09
N GLY A 4 -2.34 -6.86 12.29
CA GLY A 4 -3.53 -6.35 11.60
C GLY A 4 -4.37 -5.37 12.44
N GLY A 5 -3.88 -4.95 13.60
CA GLY A 5 -4.46 -3.85 14.40
C GLY A 5 -4.29 -2.52 13.68
N VAL A 6 -5.34 -1.69 13.65
CA VAL A 6 -5.28 -0.36 13.03
C VAL A 6 -4.64 0.62 14.00
N LEU A 7 -3.52 1.23 13.60
CA LEU A 7 -2.82 2.23 14.41
C LEU A 7 -3.03 3.65 13.91
N LEU A 8 -3.28 3.81 12.62
CA LEU A 8 -3.51 5.08 11.96
C LEU A 8 -4.53 4.86 10.84
N ASP A 9 -5.63 5.59 10.90
CA ASP A 9 -6.65 5.65 9.86
C ASP A 9 -7.14 7.09 9.78
N LEU A 10 -6.86 7.75 8.66
CA LEU A 10 -7.05 9.19 8.51
C LEU A 10 -7.73 9.47 7.16
N LEU A 11 -8.71 10.37 7.20
CA LEU A 11 -9.36 10.92 6.01
C LEU A 11 -9.01 12.41 5.88
N THR A 12 -8.54 12.82 4.71
CA THR A 12 -8.24 14.23 4.40
C THR A 12 -9.40 14.89 3.69
N ARG A 13 -9.64 16.18 3.99
CA ARG A 13 -10.54 17.01 3.18
C ARG A 13 -9.90 17.32 1.83
N PRO A 14 -10.66 17.26 0.72
CA PRO A 14 -10.19 17.72 -0.59
C PRO A 14 -9.85 19.21 -0.54
N GLN A 15 -8.76 19.61 -1.19
CA GLN A 15 -8.36 21.02 -1.30
C GLN A 15 -9.13 21.77 -2.40
N HIS A 16 -9.72 21.03 -3.33
CA HIS A 16 -10.47 21.53 -4.47
C HIS A 16 -11.81 20.77 -4.59
N PRO A 17 -12.81 21.34 -5.29
CA PRO A 17 -14.05 20.64 -5.57
C PRO A 17 -13.81 19.30 -6.27
N VAL A 18 -14.40 18.23 -5.73
CA VAL A 18 -14.32 16.89 -6.31
C VAL A 18 -15.38 16.75 -7.39
N THR A 19 -14.96 16.38 -8.60
CA THR A 19 -15.86 16.16 -9.75
C THR A 19 -16.49 14.78 -9.72
N ASP A 20 -15.74 13.75 -9.29
CA ASP A 20 -16.23 12.39 -9.09
C ASP A 20 -15.49 11.75 -7.91
N TYR A 21 -16.25 11.20 -6.96
CA TYR A 21 -15.72 10.46 -5.80
C TYR A 21 -15.44 8.99 -6.13
N HIS A 22 -15.84 8.54 -7.32
CA HIS A 22 -15.86 7.14 -7.72
C HIS A 22 -16.57 6.26 -6.69
N THR A 23 -17.74 6.72 -6.23
CA THR A 23 -18.49 6.13 -5.09
C THR A 23 -18.71 4.62 -5.26
N GLY A 24 -18.91 4.12 -6.48
CA GLY A 24 -19.08 2.69 -6.75
C GLY A 24 -17.83 1.85 -6.46
N ILE A 25 -16.65 2.48 -6.44
CA ILE A 25 -15.37 1.84 -6.16
C ILE A 25 -14.92 2.15 -4.73
N THR A 26 -14.97 3.43 -4.32
CA THR A 26 -14.41 3.90 -3.05
C THR A 26 -15.39 3.83 -1.88
N GLY A 27 -16.70 3.78 -2.16
CA GLY A 27 -17.75 3.99 -1.17
C GLY A 27 -17.82 5.42 -0.62
N LEU A 28 -16.96 6.35 -1.08
CA LEU A 28 -16.86 7.70 -0.55
C LEU A 28 -17.91 8.63 -1.18
N ARG A 29 -18.44 9.55 -0.35
CA ARG A 29 -19.42 10.56 -0.71
C ARG A 29 -19.00 11.90 -0.10
N ALA A 30 -19.50 13.01 -0.65
CA ALA A 30 -19.20 14.35 -0.17
C ALA A 30 -19.43 14.52 1.36
N GLU A 31 -20.46 13.87 1.90
CA GLU A 31 -20.81 13.91 3.32
C GLU A 31 -19.72 13.35 4.25
N HIS A 32 -18.93 12.37 3.80
CA HIS A 32 -17.83 11.81 4.60
C HIS A 32 -16.74 12.83 4.89
N PHE A 33 -16.56 13.83 4.02
CA PHE A 33 -15.52 14.85 4.16
C PHE A 33 -15.92 16.03 5.07
N ASN A 34 -17.20 16.12 5.43
CA ASN A 34 -17.74 17.14 6.32
C ASN A 34 -17.86 16.68 7.78
N GLN A 35 -17.47 15.43 8.08
CA GLN A 35 -17.58 14.88 9.42
C GLN A 35 -16.45 15.35 10.36
N PRO A 36 -16.72 15.45 11.68
CA PRO A 36 -15.68 15.61 12.70
C PRO A 36 -14.64 14.49 12.58
N GLY A 37 -13.35 14.83 12.59
CA GLY A 37 -12.24 13.87 12.44
C GLY A 37 -11.52 13.92 11.09
N THR A 38 -12.05 14.67 10.12
CA THR A 38 -11.35 14.94 8.84
C THR A 38 -10.23 15.96 9.02
N SER A 39 -9.02 15.61 8.57
CA SER A 39 -7.82 16.44 8.70
C SER A 39 -7.51 17.21 7.42
N SER A 40 -6.68 18.26 7.51
CA SER A 40 -6.09 18.86 6.32
C SER A 40 -5.06 17.92 5.71
N PHE A 41 -4.81 18.06 4.40
CA PHE A 41 -3.81 17.25 3.71
C PHE A 41 -2.42 17.37 4.34
N GLU A 42 -2.00 18.58 4.72
CA GLU A 42 -0.70 18.80 5.36
C GLU A 42 -0.59 18.15 6.75
N ALA A 43 -1.67 18.19 7.55
CA ALA A 43 -1.68 17.53 8.85
C ALA A 43 -1.61 16.00 8.69
N LEU A 44 -2.39 15.44 7.75
CA LEU A 44 -2.36 14.01 7.44
C LEU A 44 -0.97 13.59 6.95
N ARG A 45 -0.40 14.34 5.99
CA ARG A 45 0.93 14.06 5.44
C ARG A 45 2.00 14.07 6.51
N ARG A 46 1.97 15.03 7.44
CA ARG A 46 2.91 15.09 8.58
C ARG A 46 2.75 13.88 9.49
N SER A 47 1.52 13.53 9.85
CA SER A 47 1.24 12.35 10.68
C SER A 47 1.72 11.06 10.01
N ALA A 48 1.47 10.91 8.71
CA ALA A 48 1.95 9.77 7.93
C ALA A 48 3.49 9.72 7.89
N ALA A 49 4.16 10.84 7.60
CA ALA A 49 5.62 10.90 7.56
C ALA A 49 6.24 10.50 8.92
N MET A 50 5.72 11.04 10.02
CA MET A 50 6.16 10.67 11.37
C MET A 50 5.89 9.21 11.70
N PHE A 51 4.76 8.67 11.22
CA PHE A 51 4.39 7.28 11.48
C PHE A 51 5.27 6.30 10.71
N LEU A 52 5.67 6.64 9.48
CA LEU A 52 6.48 5.78 8.62
C LEU A 52 7.98 5.88 8.94
N ALA A 53 8.43 6.97 9.58
CA ALA A 53 9.83 7.16 9.97
C ALA A 53 10.36 5.97 10.79
N ASP A 54 11.54 5.47 10.38
CA ASP A 54 12.25 4.34 10.99
C ASP A 54 11.44 3.03 11.08
N ARG A 55 10.43 2.85 10.20
CA ARG A 55 9.61 1.63 10.16
C ARG A 55 9.71 0.92 8.82
N ILE A 56 9.51 -0.39 8.88
CA ILE A 56 9.31 -1.20 7.70
C ILE A 56 7.89 -0.97 7.21
N ILE A 57 7.73 -0.64 5.92
CA ILE A 57 6.43 -0.54 5.28
C ILE A 57 6.18 -1.77 4.41
N VAL A 58 5.00 -2.35 4.55
CA VAL A 58 4.56 -3.51 3.78
C VAL A 58 3.26 -3.13 3.08
N GLY A 59 3.15 -3.41 1.80
CA GLY A 59 1.97 -3.06 1.03
C GLY A 59 2.02 -3.54 -0.40
N PHE A 60 1.11 -3.02 -1.22
CA PHE A 60 0.98 -3.35 -2.63
C PHE A 60 0.91 -2.03 -3.42
N GLU A 61 1.82 -1.86 -4.39
CA GLU A 61 1.96 -0.63 -5.20
C GLU A 61 2.16 0.62 -4.31
N LEU A 62 3.04 0.51 -3.32
CA LEU A 62 3.33 1.53 -2.32
C LEU A 62 3.74 2.86 -2.96
N TRP A 63 4.36 2.84 -4.14
CA TRP A 63 4.73 4.04 -4.87
C TRP A 63 3.53 4.93 -5.23
N LEU A 64 2.35 4.37 -5.49
CA LEU A 64 1.15 5.16 -5.78
C LEU A 64 0.79 6.02 -4.55
N SER A 65 0.79 5.40 -3.38
CA SER A 65 0.47 6.07 -2.12
C SER A 65 1.56 7.07 -1.72
N LEU A 66 2.84 6.69 -1.81
CA LEU A 66 3.97 7.55 -1.49
C LEU A 66 4.03 8.79 -2.41
N THR A 67 3.76 8.62 -3.71
CA THR A 67 3.67 9.74 -4.68
C THR A 67 2.56 10.71 -4.29
N LEU A 68 1.36 10.19 -3.99
CA LEU A 68 0.22 11.02 -3.59
C LEU A 68 0.48 11.78 -2.29
N LEU A 69 1.17 11.15 -1.33
CA LEU A 69 1.56 11.77 -0.07
C LEU A 69 2.81 12.67 -0.20
N ARG A 70 3.50 12.67 -1.34
CA ARG A 70 4.78 13.36 -1.55
C ARG A 70 5.82 12.96 -0.50
N LEU A 71 5.92 11.65 -0.26
CA LEU A 71 6.88 11.04 0.66
C LEU A 71 7.80 10.10 -0.09
N SER A 72 9.01 9.95 0.42
CA SER A 72 9.92 8.88 0.03
C SER A 72 10.14 7.93 1.20
N HIS A 73 10.54 6.70 0.89
CA HIS A 73 10.83 5.68 1.89
C HIS A 73 12.09 4.89 1.52
N PRO A 74 12.97 4.57 2.49
CA PRO A 74 14.16 3.79 2.22
C PRO A 74 13.83 2.46 1.56
N THR A 75 14.52 2.17 0.47
CA THR A 75 14.30 1.00 -0.40
C THR A 75 14.46 -0.31 0.39
N LYS A 76 15.48 -0.37 1.26
CA LYS A 76 15.72 -1.50 2.20
C LYS A 76 14.63 -1.65 3.28
N MET A 77 13.84 -0.61 3.51
CA MET A 77 12.76 -0.59 4.50
C MET A 77 11.37 -0.81 3.85
N THR A 78 11.30 -0.98 2.54
CA THR A 78 10.05 -1.16 1.78
C THR A 78 9.86 -2.60 1.33
N ARG A 79 8.70 -3.19 1.65
CA ARG A 79 8.26 -4.52 1.22
C ARG A 79 7.05 -4.37 0.31
N ASP A 80 7.30 -4.09 -0.97
CA ASP A 80 6.23 -3.92 -1.96
C ASP A 80 5.93 -5.25 -2.66
N LEU A 81 4.79 -5.84 -2.31
CA LEU A 81 4.34 -7.15 -2.80
C LEU A 81 4.02 -7.14 -4.29
N SER A 82 3.76 -5.97 -4.89
CA SER A 82 3.49 -5.86 -6.32
C SER A 82 4.76 -5.99 -7.17
N THR A 83 5.94 -5.77 -6.59
CA THR A 83 7.25 -5.95 -7.25
C THR A 83 7.98 -7.21 -6.80
N TYR A 84 7.47 -7.94 -5.81
CA TYR A 84 8.15 -9.11 -5.29
C TYR A 84 8.27 -10.21 -6.35
N MET A 85 9.49 -10.70 -6.57
CA MET A 85 9.79 -11.64 -7.66
C MET A 85 9.03 -12.97 -7.52
N VAL A 86 8.83 -13.47 -6.30
CA VAL A 86 8.10 -14.74 -6.07
C VAL A 86 6.62 -14.64 -6.48
N PHE A 87 6.02 -13.45 -6.38
CA PHE A 87 4.65 -13.22 -6.83
C PHE A 87 4.57 -12.87 -8.32
N ARG A 88 5.72 -12.65 -8.98
CA ARG A 88 5.85 -12.31 -10.40
C ARG A 88 6.91 -13.17 -11.09
N PRO A 89 6.74 -14.49 -11.18
CA PRO A 89 7.77 -15.37 -11.73
C PRO A 89 8.06 -15.13 -13.23
N ASP A 90 7.10 -14.59 -14.00
CA ASP A 90 7.29 -14.24 -15.42
C ASP A 90 6.71 -12.85 -15.71
N GLN A 91 7.59 -11.84 -15.87
CA GLN A 91 7.19 -10.46 -16.19
C GLN A 91 6.66 -10.28 -17.62
N LEU A 92 7.07 -11.13 -18.57
CA LEU A 92 6.79 -10.92 -19.99
C LEU A 92 5.42 -11.48 -20.40
N ASN A 93 5.05 -12.63 -19.83
CA ASN A 93 3.84 -13.35 -20.25
C ASN A 93 2.73 -13.37 -19.20
N SER A 94 2.99 -12.95 -17.96
CA SER A 94 1.95 -12.95 -16.93
C SER A 94 1.12 -11.67 -16.96
N PRO A 95 -0.20 -11.76 -16.74
CA PRO A 95 -1.01 -10.58 -16.51
C PRO A 95 -0.48 -9.80 -15.30
N PRO A 96 -0.72 -8.47 -15.25
CA PRO A 96 -0.40 -7.67 -14.07
C PRO A 96 -0.98 -8.30 -12.81
N VAL A 97 -0.13 -8.46 -11.78
CA VAL A 97 -0.59 -8.95 -10.49
C VAL A 97 -1.48 -7.90 -9.84
N THR A 98 -2.50 -8.37 -9.13
CA THR A 98 -3.39 -7.50 -8.34
C THR A 98 -3.45 -8.03 -6.93
N LEU A 99 -3.63 -7.15 -5.94
CA LEU A 99 -3.77 -7.56 -4.55
C LEU A 99 -4.88 -8.63 -4.38
N PRO A 100 -6.11 -8.45 -4.91
CA PRO A 100 -7.14 -9.50 -4.81
C PRO A 100 -6.71 -10.83 -5.46
N GLY A 101 -6.03 -10.77 -6.61
CA GLY A 101 -5.51 -11.95 -7.29
C GLY A 101 -4.51 -12.73 -6.44
N LEU A 102 -3.56 -12.03 -5.81
CA LEU A 102 -2.59 -12.65 -4.91
C LEU A 102 -3.26 -13.21 -3.66
N VAL A 103 -4.13 -12.43 -3.00
CA VAL A 103 -4.85 -12.87 -1.79
C VAL A 103 -5.68 -14.12 -2.08
N ARG A 104 -6.39 -14.16 -3.22
CA ARG A 104 -7.15 -15.34 -3.63
C ARG A 104 -6.26 -16.56 -3.89
N THR A 105 -5.10 -16.34 -4.51
CA THR A 105 -4.18 -17.41 -4.89
C THR A 105 -3.50 -18.02 -3.67
N TYR A 106 -2.90 -17.18 -2.82
CA TYR A 106 -2.04 -17.61 -1.72
C TYR A 106 -2.78 -17.79 -0.40
N LEU A 107 -3.83 -16.99 -0.14
CA LEU A 107 -4.58 -17.02 1.12
C LEU A 107 -5.97 -17.66 0.99
N ARG A 108 -6.40 -18.04 -0.23
CA ARG A 108 -7.73 -18.61 -0.50
C ARG A 108 -8.87 -17.75 0.05
N ARG A 109 -8.68 -16.42 0.03
CA ARG A 109 -9.60 -15.41 0.57
C ARG A 109 -9.98 -14.43 -0.53
N GLU A 110 -11.23 -13.97 -0.52
CA GLU A 110 -11.67 -12.83 -1.32
C GLU A 110 -11.62 -11.55 -0.46
N ILE A 111 -11.27 -10.42 -1.08
CA ILE A 111 -11.22 -9.10 -0.45
C ILE A 111 -11.93 -8.08 -1.35
N ARG A 112 -12.22 -6.88 -0.82
CA ARG A 112 -12.88 -5.78 -1.55
C ARG A 112 -14.28 -6.20 -2.01
N GLY A 113 -15.18 -6.41 -1.04
CA GLY A 113 -16.56 -6.82 -1.28
C GLY A 113 -17.34 -5.86 -2.19
N SER A 114 -18.12 -4.93 -1.61
CA SER A 114 -18.87 -3.95 -2.42
C SER A 114 -18.02 -2.74 -2.82
N PHE A 115 -17.08 -2.35 -1.97
CA PHE A 115 -16.20 -1.19 -2.16
C PHE A 115 -14.78 -1.54 -1.73
N MET A 116 -13.80 -0.78 -2.20
CA MET A 116 -12.44 -0.85 -1.69
C MET A 116 -12.39 -0.39 -0.23
N ASN A 117 -11.64 -1.13 0.59
CA ASN A 117 -11.44 -0.80 1.99
C ASN A 117 -9.92 -0.77 2.29
N PRO A 118 -9.32 0.40 2.54
CA PRO A 118 -7.89 0.52 2.81
C PRO A 118 -7.42 -0.32 4.01
N VAL A 119 -8.27 -0.48 5.03
CA VAL A 119 -7.96 -1.29 6.21
C VAL A 119 -7.93 -2.77 5.88
N GLU A 120 -8.88 -3.25 5.06
CA GLU A 120 -8.88 -4.64 4.58
C GLU A 120 -7.67 -4.92 3.69
N ASP A 121 -7.39 -4.03 2.73
CA ASP A 121 -6.24 -4.14 1.83
C ASP A 121 -4.92 -4.15 2.60
N GLY A 122 -4.76 -3.27 3.60
CA GLY A 122 -3.58 -3.22 4.45
C GLY A 122 -3.38 -4.51 5.27
N ARG A 123 -4.46 -5.07 5.82
CA ARG A 123 -4.41 -6.38 6.51
C ARG A 123 -4.04 -7.49 5.53
N ALA A 124 -4.63 -7.47 4.34
CA ALA A 124 -4.38 -8.49 3.34
C ALA A 124 -2.94 -8.46 2.82
N ALA A 125 -2.34 -7.29 2.67
CA ALA A 125 -0.93 -7.15 2.35
C ALA A 125 -0.04 -7.72 3.47
N ILE A 126 -0.32 -7.41 4.74
CA ILE A 126 0.45 -7.98 5.86
C ILE A 126 0.33 -9.51 5.92
N ASP A 127 -0.88 -10.05 5.72
CA ASP A 127 -1.11 -11.50 5.67
C ASP A 127 -0.34 -12.17 4.53
N LEU A 128 -0.33 -11.56 3.34
CA LEU A 128 0.47 -12.04 2.21
C LEU A 128 1.97 -11.99 2.49
N PHE A 129 2.45 -10.90 3.08
CA PHE A 129 3.85 -10.75 3.42
C PHE A 129 4.32 -11.82 4.40
N ARG A 130 3.52 -12.17 5.40
CA ARG A 130 3.85 -13.25 6.35
C ARG A 130 4.08 -14.60 5.69
N CYS A 131 3.44 -14.87 4.54
CA CYS A 131 3.69 -16.09 3.77
C CYS A 131 5.08 -16.14 3.15
N CYS A 132 5.72 -14.99 2.92
CA CYS A 132 7.03 -14.89 2.30
C CYS A 132 8.09 -14.15 3.14
N GLU A 133 7.76 -13.75 4.38
CA GLU A 133 8.57 -12.91 5.25
C GLU A 133 9.96 -13.51 5.48
N VAL A 134 10.03 -14.79 5.84
CA VAL A 134 11.30 -15.48 6.09
C VAL A 134 12.23 -15.39 4.88
N GLN A 135 11.72 -15.74 3.70
CA GLN A 135 12.49 -15.69 2.46
C GLN A 135 12.89 -14.27 2.07
N TRP A 136 11.97 -13.30 2.23
CA TRP A 136 12.22 -11.90 1.94
C TRP A 136 13.35 -11.34 2.82
N GLU A 137 13.23 -11.50 4.13
CA GLU A 137 14.17 -10.95 5.09
C GLU A 137 15.54 -11.65 5.02
N GLU A 138 15.57 -12.95 4.72
CA GLU A 138 16.83 -13.66 4.45
C GLU A 138 17.55 -13.06 3.22
N THR A 139 16.83 -12.80 2.13
CA THR A 139 17.39 -12.17 0.92
C THR A 139 17.96 -10.78 1.23
N ILE A 140 17.23 -9.97 1.99
CA ILE A 140 17.69 -8.63 2.41
C ILE A 140 18.92 -8.73 3.33
N SER A 141 18.97 -9.70 4.24
CA SER A 141 20.11 -9.90 5.16
C SER A 141 21.41 -10.26 4.43
N GLN A 142 21.29 -10.91 3.27
CA GLN A 142 22.39 -11.23 2.36
C GLN A 142 22.78 -10.06 1.44
N ASN A 143 22.20 -8.87 1.63
CA ASN A 143 22.33 -7.70 0.75
C ASN A 143 21.87 -7.95 -0.69
N LEU A 144 20.94 -8.88 -0.89
CA LEU A 144 20.31 -9.13 -2.19
C LEU A 144 18.98 -8.37 -2.29
N TRP A 145 18.53 -8.15 -3.52
CA TRP A 145 17.30 -7.41 -3.82
C TRP A 145 16.19 -8.36 -4.30
N PRO A 146 15.14 -8.63 -3.49
CA PRO A 146 14.13 -9.65 -3.79
C PRO A 146 13.02 -9.19 -4.75
N SER A 147 13.07 -7.95 -5.25
CA SER A 147 11.98 -7.32 -5.98
C SER A 147 12.44 -6.80 -7.34
N TYR A 148 11.52 -6.64 -8.27
CA TYR A 148 11.77 -5.88 -9.49
C TYR A 148 11.82 -4.38 -9.19
N LEU A 149 12.36 -3.60 -10.14
CA LEU A 149 12.30 -2.15 -10.04
C LEU A 149 10.86 -1.67 -10.23
N PRO A 150 10.42 -0.65 -9.46
CA PRO A 150 9.16 0.03 -9.72
C PRO A 150 9.22 0.78 -11.06
N PRO A 151 8.09 1.20 -11.64
CA PRO A 151 8.10 2.01 -12.86
C PRO A 151 8.91 3.29 -12.69
N ASP A 152 9.71 3.65 -13.70
CA ASP A 152 10.68 4.76 -13.64
C ASP A 152 10.09 6.10 -13.19
N GLN A 153 8.84 6.38 -13.56
CA GLN A 153 8.13 7.60 -13.16
C GLN A 153 7.95 7.76 -11.64
N TYR A 154 8.16 6.68 -10.88
CA TYR A 154 8.05 6.65 -9.43
C TYR A 154 9.38 6.48 -8.70
N ALA A 155 10.52 6.52 -9.40
CA ALA A 155 11.84 6.31 -8.81
C ALA A 155 12.10 7.23 -7.59
N GLN A 156 11.58 8.46 -7.60
CA GLN A 156 11.69 9.42 -6.51
C GLN A 156 11.04 8.98 -5.18
N CYS A 157 10.16 7.98 -5.19
CA CYS A 157 9.51 7.47 -3.97
C CYS A 157 10.43 6.59 -3.14
N PHE A 158 11.53 6.10 -3.72
CA PHE A 158 12.43 5.17 -3.07
C PHE A 158 13.81 5.80 -2.96
N THR A 159 14.32 5.84 -1.73
CA THR A 159 15.63 6.40 -1.38
C THR A 159 16.60 5.33 -0.91
#